data_AF-A0A329QNT0-F1
#
_entry.id   AF-A0A329QNT0-F1
#
_cell.length_a   1.000
_cell.length_b   1.000
_cell.length_c   1.000
_cell.angle_alpha   90.00
_cell.angle_beta   90.00
_cell.angle_gamma   90.00
#
_symmetry.space_group_name_H-M   'P 1'
#
loop_
_entity.id
_entity.type
_entity.pdbx_description
1 polymer ?
#
loop_
_entity_poly.entity_id
_entity_poly.type
_entity_poly.pdbx_seq_one_letter_code
_entity_poly.pdbx_strand_id
1 'polypeptide(L)'
;MNGTLQQNRILIVDDDKRVRGLLRKYLEKEQFIVEEASLGWQALSKLHHDSYAMIILDWILPDIKGIEICQYLYGQLKHTRHVSDCQVRRGESS
;
A
#
# COMPACT_ATOMS: atom_id res chain seq x y z
N MET A 1 16.68 23.99 3.36
CA MET A 1 16.45 22.91 2.37
C MET A 1 16.33 21.59 3.12
N ASN A 2 15.23 21.34 3.84
CA ASN A 2 15.06 20.12 4.66
C ASN A 2 13.67 19.54 4.45
N GLY A 3 13.49 18.64 3.47
CA GLY A 3 12.20 17.97 3.31
C GLY A 3 12.15 17.04 2.10
N THR A 4 12.88 15.93 2.11
CA THR A 4 12.78 14.96 1.00
C THR A 4 13.05 13.50 1.34
N LEU A 5 13.53 13.14 2.54
CA LEU A 5 13.90 11.74 2.82
C LEU A 5 12.70 10.81 3.09
N GLN A 6 11.55 11.34 3.53
CA GLN A 6 10.33 10.55 3.77
C GLN A 6 9.49 10.28 2.52
N GLN A 7 9.80 10.93 1.38
CA GLN A 7 8.99 10.83 0.15
C GLN A 7 9.32 9.63 -0.72
N ASN A 8 10.35 8.84 -0.37
CA ASN A 8 10.84 7.76 -1.23
C ASN A 8 10.46 6.35 -0.74
N ARG A 9 9.77 6.19 0.40
CA ARG A 9 9.41 4.86 0.93
C ARG A 9 8.05 4.40 0.39
N ILE A 10 8.04 3.23 -0.25
CA ILE A 10 6.83 2.58 -0.77
C ILE A 10 6.68 1.22 -0.09
N LEU A 11 5.47 0.92 0.38
CA LEU A 11 5.11 -0.40 0.89
C LEU A 11 4.29 -1.16 -0.16
N ILE A 12 4.71 -2.37 -0.52
CA ILE A 12 3.97 -3.27 -1.39
C ILE A 12 3.38 -4.40 -0.54
N VAL A 13 2.08 -4.61 -0.64
CA VAL A 13 1.32 -5.61 0.12
C VAL A 13 0.54 -6.48 -0.86
N ASP A 14 1.02 -7.70 -1.08
CA ASP A 14 0.51 -8.63 -2.09
C ASP A 14 1.02 -10.03 -1.69
N ASP A 15 0.26 -11.12 -1.83
CA ASP A 15 0.72 -12.45 -1.44
C ASP A 15 1.58 -13.13 -2.53
N ASP A 16 1.44 -12.76 -3.81
CA ASP A 16 2.24 -13.26 -4.93
C ASP A 16 3.64 -12.63 -4.94
N LYS A 17 4.63 -13.45 -4.56
CA LYS A 17 6.05 -13.07 -4.57
C LYS A 17 6.55 -12.57 -5.93
N ARG A 18 6.00 -13.07 -7.04
CA ARG A 18 6.42 -12.67 -8.39
C ARG A 18 5.98 -11.24 -8.68
N VAL A 19 4.74 -10.90 -8.32
CA VAL A 19 4.19 -9.55 -8.49
C VAL A 19 4.97 -8.56 -7.63
N ARG A 20 5.16 -8.87 -6.33
CA ARG A 20 5.99 -8.04 -5.44
C ARG A 20 7.39 -7.83 -5.99
N GLY A 21 8.06 -8.91 -6.42
CA GLY A 21 9.42 -8.83 -6.96
C GLY A 21 9.52 -8.02 -8.25
N LEU A 22 8.49 -8.06 -9.11
CA LEU A 22 8.42 -7.25 -10.32
C LEU A 22 8.27 -5.76 -9.97
N LEU A 23 7.28 -5.43 -9.14
CA LEU A 23 7.00 -4.06 -8.72
C LEU A 23 8.19 -3.44 -7.98
N ARG A 24 8.80 -4.21 -7.08
CA ARG A 24 10.03 -3.81 -6.36
C ARG A 24 11.12 -3.39 -7.33
N LYS A 25 11.43 -4.23 -8.32
CA LYS A 25 12.47 -3.93 -9.32
C LYS A 25 12.18 -2.64 -10.10
N TYR A 26 10.92 -2.41 -10.49
CA TYR A 26 10.54 -1.19 -11.19
C TYR A 26 10.68 0.05 -10.30
N LEU A 27 10.22 -0.01 -9.05
CA LEU A 27 10.23 1.12 -8.13
C LEU A 27 11.63 1.43 -7.61
N GLU A 28 12.45 0.41 -7.30
CA GLU A 28 13.85 0.61 -6.92
C GLU A 28 14.67 1.23 -8.05
N LYS A 29 14.35 0.92 -9.32
CA LYS A 29 14.97 1.56 -10.49
C LYS A 29 14.68 3.06 -10.55
N GLU A 30 13.50 3.47 -10.11
CA GLU A 30 13.10 4.88 -9.97
C GLU A 30 13.57 5.50 -8.64
N GLN A 31 14.52 4.86 -7.94
CA GLN A 31 15.16 5.34 -6.71
C GLN A 31 14.21 5.42 -5.49
N PHE A 32 13.12 4.65 -5.50
CA PHE A 32 12.30 4.42 -4.31
C PHE A 32 12.92 3.36 -3.40
N ILE A 33 12.73 3.53 -2.10
CA ILE A 33 13.01 2.54 -1.07
C ILE A 33 11.76 1.68 -0.93
N VAL A 34 11.84 0.42 -1.35
CA VAL A 34 10.69 -0.48 -1.37
C VAL A 34 10.76 -1.45 -0.21
N GLU A 35 9.65 -1.54 0.51
CA GLU A 35 9.39 -2.60 1.47
C GLU A 35 8.23 -3.47 1.03
N GLU A 36 8.29 -4.74 1.43
CA GLU A 36 7.31 -5.75 1.04
C GLU A 36 6.64 -6.34 2.29
N ALA A 37 5.37 -6.67 2.14
CA ALA A 37 4.59 -7.48 3.05
C ALA A 37 3.81 -8.52 2.22
N SER A 38 3.83 -9.78 2.65
CA SER A 38 3.05 -10.84 1.98
C SER A 38 1.70 -11.09 2.64
N LEU A 39 1.50 -10.50 3.81
CA LEU A 39 0.33 -10.69 4.68
C LEU A 39 -0.07 -9.32 5.24
N GLY A 40 -1.35 -9.13 5.47
CA GLY A 40 -1.87 -7.88 5.98
C GLY A 40 -1.39 -7.53 7.39
N TRP A 41 -1.21 -8.51 8.28
CA TRP A 41 -0.65 -8.21 9.61
C TRP A 41 0.79 -7.68 9.53
N GLN A 42 1.59 -8.13 8.55
CA GLN A 42 2.94 -7.60 8.33
C GLN A 42 2.86 -6.16 7.85
N ALA A 43 1.92 -5.86 6.94
CA ALA A 43 1.67 -4.51 6.46
C ALA A 43 1.25 -3.59 7.61
N LEU A 44 0.30 -4.00 8.44
CA LEU A 44 -0.16 -3.22 9.61
C LEU A 44 0.98 -2.99 10.60
N SER A 45 1.78 -4.02 10.89
CA SER A 45 2.96 -3.88 11.76
C SER A 45 3.93 -2.84 11.21
N LYS A 46 4.18 -2.85 9.90
CA LYS A 46 5.05 -1.86 9.24
C LYS A 46 4.45 -0.46 9.30
N LEU A 47 3.17 -0.32 8.96
CA LEU A 47 2.45 0.96 8.98
C LEU A 47 2.35 1.59 10.38
N HIS A 48 2.45 0.77 11.43
CA HIS A 48 2.47 1.26 12.81
C HIS A 48 3.83 1.87 13.21
N HIS A 49 4.94 1.36 12.66
CA HIS A 49 6.29 1.81 13.02
C HIS A 49 6.87 2.84 12.04
N ASP A 50 6.45 2.75 10.78
CA ASP A 50 7.03 3.48 9.67
C ASP A 50 5.97 4.27 8.90
N SER A 51 6.39 5.41 8.35
CA SER A 51 5.58 6.20 7.42
C SER A 51 6.02 5.93 5.98
N TYR A 52 5.03 5.74 5.11
CA TYR A 52 5.24 5.50 3.68
C TYR A 52 4.56 6.61 2.86
N ALA A 53 5.20 7.01 1.76
CA ALA A 53 4.65 7.98 0.83
C ALA A 53 3.53 7.36 -0.03
N MET A 54 3.63 6.05 -0.27
CA MET A 54 2.67 5.28 -1.06
C MET A 54 2.60 3.85 -0.55
N ILE A 55 1.41 3.26 -0.65
CA ILE A 55 1.15 1.85 -0.34
C ILE A 55 0.46 1.25 -1.57
N ILE A 56 1.03 0.17 -2.10
CA ILE A 56 0.42 -0.65 -3.16
C ILE A 56 -0.17 -1.86 -2.47
N LEU A 57 -1.48 -2.05 -2.57
CA LEU A 57 -2.21 -3.04 -1.78
C LEU A 57 -3.08 -3.91 -2.70
N ASP A 58 -2.93 -5.22 -2.58
CA ASP A 58 -3.85 -6.18 -3.17
C ASP A 58 -5.17 -6.25 -2.39
N TRP A 59 -6.26 -6.44 -3.12
CA TRP A 59 -7.60 -6.53 -2.58
C TRP A 59 -7.82 -7.82 -1.78
N ILE A 60 -7.23 -8.94 -2.24
CA ILE A 60 -7.41 -10.28 -1.67
C ILE A 60 -6.09 -10.74 -1.05
N LEU A 61 -5.88 -10.46 0.24
CA LEU A 61 -4.83 -11.12 1.01
C LEU A 61 -5.41 -12.34 1.74
N PRO A 62 -4.59 -13.35 2.04
CA PRO A 62 -5.06 -14.59 2.68
C PRO A 62 -5.49 -14.41 4.15
N ASP A 63 -5.06 -13.34 4.81
CA ASP A 63 -5.29 -13.10 6.25
C ASP A 63 -6.26 -11.96 6.54
N ILE A 64 -6.28 -10.90 5.72
CA ILE A 64 -7.15 -9.74 5.91
C ILE A 64 -7.63 -9.21 4.55
N LYS A 65 -8.79 -8.56 4.51
CA LYS A 65 -9.19 -7.87 3.27
C LYS A 65 -8.40 -6.58 3.12
N GLY A 66 -7.94 -6.24 1.91
CA GLY A 66 -7.21 -4.99 1.67
C GLY A 66 -8.00 -3.75 2.12
N ILE A 67 -9.33 -3.79 2.03
CA ILE A 67 -10.19 -2.69 2.52
C ILE A 67 -10.05 -2.42 4.02
N GLU A 68 -9.77 -3.43 4.84
CA GLU A 68 -9.64 -3.28 6.29
C GLU A 68 -8.32 -2.56 6.64
N ILE A 69 -7.25 -2.80 5.86
CA ILE A 69 -6.01 -2.03 5.94
C ILE A 69 -6.26 -0.57 5.53
N CYS A 70 -7.01 -0.35 4.44
CA CYS A 70 -7.40 1.01 4.04
C CYS A 70 -8.22 1.72 5.12
N GLN A 71 -9.16 1.03 5.77
CA GLN A 71 -9.97 1.59 6.86
C GLN A 71 -9.12 1.92 8.09
N TYR A 72 -8.19 1.03 8.46
CA TYR A 72 -7.21 1.30 9.52
C TYR A 72 -6.43 2.59 9.22
N LEU A 73 -5.94 2.73 7.99
CA LEU A 73 -5.22 3.93 7.56
C LEU A 73 -6.12 5.18 7.57
N TYR A 74 -7.34 5.10 7.05
CA TYR A 74 -8.29 6.22 7.07
C TYR A 74 -8.67 6.65 8.49
N GLY A 75 -8.80 5.71 9.42
CA GLY A 75 -9.02 6.00 10.84
C GLY A 75 -7.85 6.74 11.50
N GLN A 76 -6.64 6.59 10.96
CA GLN A 76 -5.41 7.22 11.46
C GLN A 76 -5.05 8.52 10.71
N LEU A 77 -5.56 8.73 9.48
CA LEU A 77 -5.08 9.77 8.56
C LEU A 77 -6.07 10.94 8.37
N LYS A 78 -5.80 12.05 9.06
CA LYS A 78 -6.28 13.40 8.70
C LYS A 78 -5.44 14.09 7.61
N HIS A 79 -4.45 13.44 6.96
CA HIS A 79 -3.47 14.18 6.14
C HIS A 79 -2.82 13.54 4.89
N THR A 80 -3.13 12.31 4.46
CA THR A 80 -2.42 11.71 3.30
C THR A 80 -3.29 11.64 2.05
N ARG A 81 -2.79 12.16 0.92
CA ARG A 81 -3.45 12.05 -0.40
C ARG A 81 -3.43 10.60 -0.86
N HIS A 82 -4.60 9.96 -0.88
CA HIS A 82 -4.80 8.67 -1.52
C HIS A 82 -5.14 8.86 -3.01
N VAL A 83 -4.44 8.14 -3.88
CA VAL A 83 -4.93 7.84 -5.23
C VAL A 83 -5.39 6.39 -5.18
N SER A 84 -6.70 6.20 -5.06
CA SER A 84 -7.36 4.92 -5.34
C SER A 84 -8.17 5.14 -6.60
N ASP A 85 -7.71 4.60 -7.74
CA ASP A 85 -8.60 4.45 -8.90
C ASP A 85 -9.59 3.34 -8.57
N CYS A 86 -10.76 3.75 -8.08
CA CYS A 86 -11.85 2.88 -7.71
C CYS A 86 -13.05 3.25 -8.58
N GLN A 87 -13.14 2.68 -9.77
CA GLN A 87 -14.41 2.67 -10.50
C GLN A 87 -15.36 1.68 -9.82
N VAL A 88 -16.07 2.17 -8.81
CA VAL A 88 -17.29 1.52 -8.30
C VAL A 88 -18.34 1.62 -9.41
N ARG A 89 -18.43 0.60 -10.26
CA ARG A 89 -19.66 0.36 -11.02
C ARG A 89 -20.70 -0.13 -10.03
N ARG A 90 -21.60 0.78 -9.63
CA ARG A 90 -22.86 0.41 -8.99
C ARG A 90 -23.59 -0.54 -9.95
N GLY A 91 -23.94 -1.73 -9.47
CA GLY A 91 -24.87 -2.60 -10.17
C GLY A 91 -26.21 -1.88 -10.29
N GLU A 92 -26.68 -1.73 -11.52
CA GLU A 92 -28.10 -1.52 -11.80
C GLU A 92 -28.74 -2.89 -11.96
N SER A 93 -29.67 -3.19 -11.06
CA SER A 93 -30.61 -4.29 -11.19
C SER A 93 -31.47 -4.12 -12.44
N SER A 94 -31.62 -5.20 -13.20
CA SER A 94 -32.88 -5.63 -13.82
C SER A 94 -32.80 -7.14 -14.09
#